data_AF-A0A077ZCT8-F1
#
_entry.id   AF-A0A077ZCT8-F1
#
_cell.length_a   1.000
_cell.length_b   1.000
_cell.length_c   1.000
_cell.angle_alpha   90.00
_cell.angle_beta   90.00
_cell.angle_gamma   90.00
#
_symmetry.space_group_name_H-M   'P 1'
#
loop_
_entity.id
_entity.type
_entity.pdbx_description
1 polymer ?
#
loop_
_entity_poly.entity_id
_entity_poly.type
_entity_poly.pdbx_seq_one_letter_code
_entity_poly.pdbx_strand_id
1 'polypeptide(L)'
;MLFVSGEKLVTNPAAEMRRVERFLELPPQITDMHFDQSGQFPCPRKLPSMKSHCLGSSKGRRHPAVAADALNALAQFYKPHNVRFFRMTGHNFTSWLR
;
A
#
# COMPACT_ATOMS: atom_id res chain seq x y z
N MET A 1 -14.65 -9.67 -3.91
CA MET A 1 -13.57 -8.82 -4.47
C MET A 1 -12.66 -8.38 -3.34
N LEU A 2 -11.34 -8.35 -3.54
CA LEU A 2 -10.38 -7.85 -2.54
C LEU A 2 -9.96 -6.41 -2.87
N PHE A 3 -9.90 -5.56 -1.84
CA PHE A 3 -9.30 -4.22 -1.90
C PHE A 3 -8.02 -4.18 -1.06
N VAL A 4 -6.90 -3.96 -1.74
CA VAL A 4 -5.56 -3.90 -1.17
C VAL A 4 -5.24 -2.46 -0.75
N SER A 5 -4.72 -2.25 0.47
CA SER A 5 -4.27 -0.94 0.94
C SER A 5 -2.88 -0.64 0.40
N GLY A 6 -2.79 0.41 -0.42
CA GLY A 6 -1.51 0.91 -0.92
C GLY A 6 -0.58 1.36 0.21
N GLU A 7 -1.10 2.00 1.26
CA GLU A 7 -0.32 2.42 2.42
C GLU A 7 0.28 1.21 3.15
N LYS A 8 -0.55 0.19 3.45
CA LYS A 8 -0.06 -1.02 4.11
C LYS A 8 0.90 -1.81 3.23
N LEU A 9 0.72 -1.80 1.92
CA LEU A 9 1.67 -2.45 1.01
C LEU A 9 3.06 -1.81 1.08
N VAL A 10 3.14 -0.51 1.39
CA VAL A 10 4.43 0.17 1.64
C VAL A 10 4.94 -0.10 3.05
N THR A 11 4.11 0.07 4.08
CA THR A 11 4.57 0.03 5.48
C THR A 11 4.69 -1.38 6.07
N ASN A 12 3.88 -2.33 5.60
CA ASN A 12 3.83 -3.72 6.06
C ASN A 12 3.40 -4.65 4.90
N PRO A 13 4.27 -4.82 3.88
CA PRO A 13 3.95 -5.57 2.67
C PRO A 13 3.58 -7.02 2.97
N ALA A 14 4.24 -7.70 3.91
CA ALA A 14 3.94 -9.08 4.22
C ALA A 14 2.53 -9.25 4.81
N ALA A 15 2.09 -8.37 5.71
CA ALA A 15 0.72 -8.43 6.25
C ALA A 15 -0.34 -8.19 5.18
N GLU A 16 -0.07 -7.27 4.24
CA GLU A 16 -0.98 -7.01 3.14
C GLU A 16 -1.00 -8.16 2.13
N MET A 17 0.16 -8.75 1.82
CA MET A 17 0.27 -9.94 0.96
C MET A 17 -0.41 -11.17 1.58
N ARG A 18 -0.40 -11.36 2.90
CA ARG A 18 -1.18 -12.42 3.57
C ARG A 18 -2.68 -12.29 3.33
N ARG A 19 -3.22 -11.08 3.12
CA ARG A 19 -4.63 -10.89 2.73
C ARG A 19 -4.85 -11.34 1.28
N VAL A 20 -3.87 -11.08 0.40
CA VAL A 20 -3.88 -11.52 -1.00
C VAL A 20 -3.79 -13.04 -1.09
N GLU A 21 -2.85 -13.69 -0.38
CA GLU A 21 -2.73 -15.15 -0.33
C GLU A 21 -4.04 -15.81 0.12
N ARG A 22 -4.66 -15.31 1.20
CA ARG A 22 -5.97 -15.82 1.66
C ARG A 22 -7.09 -15.62 0.65
N PHE A 23 -7.14 -14.48 -0.02
CA PHE A 23 -8.15 -14.20 -1.03
C PHE A 23 -8.02 -15.12 -2.26
N LEU A 24 -6.79 -15.53 -2.58
CA LEU A 24 -6.47 -16.44 -3.68
C LEU A 24 -6.42 -17.92 -3.26
N GLU A 25 -6.76 -18.24 -2.01
CA GLU A 25 -6.68 -19.61 -1.44
C GLU A 25 -5.28 -20.25 -1.57
N LEU A 26 -4.23 -19.44 -1.45
CA LEU A 26 -2.84 -19.89 -1.47
C LEU A 26 -2.32 -20.18 -0.06
N PRO A 27 -1.41 -21.15 0.11
CA PRO A 27 -0.68 -21.34 1.37
C PRO A 27 0.08 -20.07 1.76
N PRO A 28 0.18 -19.72 3.05
CA PRO A 28 0.91 -18.55 3.51
C PRO A 28 2.42 -18.76 3.39
N GLN A 29 3.02 -18.23 2.33
CA GLN A 29 4.45 -18.36 2.04
C GLN A 29 5.18 -17.02 2.18
N ILE A 30 4.50 -15.91 1.90
CA ILE A 30 5.09 -14.57 1.92
C ILE A 30 5.18 -14.06 3.36
N THR A 31 6.42 -13.89 3.81
CA THR A 31 6.79 -13.38 5.13
C THR A 31 7.59 -12.09 5.03
N ASP A 32 7.83 -11.43 6.16
CA ASP A 32 8.64 -10.20 6.23
C ASP A 32 10.07 -10.39 5.66
N MET A 33 10.62 -11.61 5.72
CA MET A 33 11.94 -11.93 5.15
C MET A 33 12.00 -11.81 3.61
N HIS A 34 10.86 -11.73 2.94
CA HIS A 34 10.78 -11.53 1.50
C HIS A 34 10.84 -10.06 1.09
N PHE A 35 10.91 -9.13 2.05
CA PHE A 35 10.97 -7.70 1.76
C PHE A 35 12.17 -7.06 2.47
N ASP A 36 13.01 -6.40 1.70
CA ASP A 36 14.03 -5.51 2.22
C ASP A 36 13.41 -4.12 2.43
N GLN A 37 13.32 -3.70 3.70
CA GLN A 37 12.70 -2.43 4.11
C GLN A 37 13.75 -1.35 4.47
N SER A 38 15.02 -1.53 4.10
CA SER A 38 16.08 -0.55 4.41
C SER A 38 15.95 0.77 3.63
N GLY A 39 15.26 0.75 2.49
CA GLY A 39 14.99 1.92 1.66
C GLY A 39 13.66 2.60 1.98
N GLN A 40 13.36 3.67 1.24
CA GLN A 40 12.07 4.38 1.37
C GLN A 40 10.87 3.50 0.98
N PHE A 41 11.07 2.55 0.07
CA PHE A 41 10.05 1.60 -0.37
C PHE A 41 10.57 0.18 -0.17
N PRO A 42 9.70 -0.79 0.19
CA PRO A 42 10.10 -2.17 0.34
C PRO A 42 10.53 -2.76 -1.02
N CYS A 43 11.66 -3.45 -1.03
CA CYS A 43 12.17 -4.16 -2.21
C CYS A 43 11.96 -5.67 -2.05
N PRO A 44 11.21 -6.34 -2.94
CA PRO A 44 10.95 -7.76 -2.83
C PRO A 44 12.20 -8.61 -3.10
N ARG A 45 12.26 -9.77 -2.44
CA ARG A 45 13.23 -10.84 -2.68
C ARG A 45 12.47 -12.06 -3.21
N LYS A 46 13.05 -12.76 -4.19
CA LYS A 46 12.44 -14.00 -4.71
C LYS A 46 12.43 -15.12 -3.67
N LEU A 47 13.49 -15.19 -2.85
CA LEU A 47 13.62 -16.06 -1.69
C LEU A 47 14.21 -15.23 -0.54
N PRO A 48 13.94 -15.58 0.73
CA PRO A 48 14.49 -14.86 1.89
C PRO A 48 16.01 -14.65 1.85
N SER A 49 16.76 -15.62 1.30
CA SER A 49 18.22 -15.64 1.18
C SER A 49 18.77 -14.88 -0.03
N MET A 50 17.92 -14.49 -0.98
CA MET A 50 18.35 -13.85 -2.22
C MET A 50 18.44 -12.33 -2.06
N LYS A 51 19.25 -11.70 -2.92
CA LYS A 51 19.32 -10.24 -3.01
C LYS A 51 17.95 -9.65 -3.37
N SER A 52 17.62 -8.51 -2.78
CA SER A 52 16.42 -7.74 -3.11
C SER A 52 16.48 -7.19 -4.54
N HIS A 53 15.33 -7.14 -5.20
CA HIS A 53 15.14 -6.51 -6.50
C HIS A 53 14.11 -5.39 -6.35
N CYS A 54 14.58 -4.16 -6.21
CA CYS A 54 13.72 -2.99 -6.10
C CYS A 54 12.97 -2.72 -7.41
N LEU A 55 11.83 -2.05 -7.30
CA LEU A 55 11.12 -1.53 -8.48
C LEU A 55 11.98 -0.47 -9.19
N GLY A 56 11.88 -0.41 -10.52
CA GLY A 56 12.69 0.51 -11.33
C GLY A 56 12.42 2.00 -11.04
N SER A 57 13.26 2.88 -11.59
CA SER A 57 13.28 4.33 -11.34
C SER A 57 11.96 5.07 -11.63
N SER A 58 11.05 4.46 -12.40
CA SER A 58 9.73 5.03 -12.68
C SER A 58 8.72 4.87 -11.53
N LYS A 59 9.05 4.09 -10.48
CA LYS A 59 8.25 3.84 -9.28
C LYS A 59 8.87 4.56 -8.07
N GLY A 60 8.03 5.09 -7.18
CA GLY A 60 8.49 5.81 -5.97
C GLY A 60 9.07 7.21 -6.24
N ARG A 61 8.63 7.89 -7.31
CA ARG A 61 9.10 9.24 -7.64
C ARG A 61 8.69 10.25 -6.58
N ARG A 62 9.57 11.21 -6.30
CA ARG A 62 9.28 12.33 -5.39
C ARG A 62 8.10 13.15 -5.93
N HIS A 63 7.08 13.35 -5.12
CA HIS A 63 5.97 14.24 -5.45
C HIS A 63 6.43 15.71 -5.39
N PRO A 64 5.89 16.60 -6.23
CA PRO A 64 6.16 18.03 -6.13
C PRO A 64 5.58 18.59 -4.82
N ALA A 65 6.09 19.76 -4.40
CA ALA A 65 5.43 20.52 -3.35
C ALA A 65 4.10 21.06 -3.88
N VAL A 66 3.01 20.83 -3.13
CA VAL A 66 1.66 21.31 -3.44
C VAL A 66 1.25 22.27 -2.33
N ALA A 67 0.62 23.38 -2.69
CA ALA A 67 0.14 24.35 -1.73
C ALA A 67 -0.89 23.72 -0.77
N ALA A 68 -0.82 24.11 0.51
CA ALA A 68 -1.61 23.47 1.57
C ALA A 68 -3.12 23.64 1.37
N ASP A 69 -3.55 24.77 0.79
CA ASP A 69 -4.93 25.06 0.40
C ASP A 69 -5.43 24.09 -0.68
N ALA A 70 -4.61 23.80 -1.69
CA ALA A 70 -4.92 22.84 -2.73
C ALA A 70 -5.00 21.40 -2.18
N LEU A 71 -4.09 21.00 -1.28
CA LEU A 71 -4.16 19.70 -0.61
C LEU A 71 -5.44 19.57 0.23
N ASN A 72 -5.79 20.62 0.98
CA ASN A 72 -7.02 20.65 1.78
C ASN A 72 -8.28 20.60 0.88
N ALA A 73 -8.30 21.34 -0.22
CA ALA A 73 -9.41 21.30 -1.19
C ALA A 73 -9.59 19.89 -1.77
N LEU A 74 -8.50 19.20 -2.13
CA LEU A 74 -8.53 17.81 -2.58
C LEU A 74 -9.04 16.85 -1.50
N ALA A 75 -8.56 16.99 -0.26
CA ALA A 75 -9.03 16.16 0.86
C ALA A 75 -10.53 16.33 1.12
N GLN A 76 -11.03 17.57 1.12
CA GLN A 76 -12.45 17.89 1.26
C GLN A 76 -13.27 17.33 0.10
N PHE A 77 -12.79 17.46 -1.13
CA PHE A 77 -13.43 16.93 -2.33
C PHE A 77 -13.59 15.40 -2.25
N TYR A 78 -12.53 14.66 -1.91
CA TYR A 78 -12.57 13.19 -1.88
C TYR A 78 -13.30 12.62 -0.66
N LYS A 79 -13.43 13.36 0.44
CA LYS A 79 -14.06 12.88 1.69
C LYS A 79 -15.41 12.17 1.49
N PRO A 80 -16.43 12.73 0.81
CA PRO A 80 -17.70 12.03 0.60
C PRO A 80 -17.55 10.76 -0.25
N HIS A 81 -16.65 10.78 -1.24
CA HIS A 81 -16.35 9.61 -2.08
C HIS A 81 -15.68 8.50 -1.28
N ASN A 82 -14.70 8.84 -0.43
CA ASN A 82 -13.99 7.91 0.45
C ASN A 82 -14.96 7.26 1.45
N VAL A 83 -15.82 8.05 2.11
CA VAL A 83 -16.85 7.51 3.03
C VAL A 83 -17.81 6.55 2.31
N ARG A 84 -18.27 6.90 1.10
CA ARG A 84 -19.11 6.00 0.28
C ARG A 84 -18.36 4.71 -0.07
N PHE A 85 -17.11 4.81 -0.49
CA PHE A 85 -16.27 3.67 -0.82
C PHE A 85 -16.07 2.73 0.40
N PHE A 86 -15.83 3.27 1.59
CA PHE A 86 -15.67 2.46 2.80
C PHE A 86 -16.95 1.69 3.15
N ARG A 87 -18.12 2.30 2.96
CA ARG A 87 -19.41 1.62 3.11
C ARG A 87 -19.61 0.51 2.07
N MET A 88 -19.27 0.77 0.81
CA MET A 88 -19.41 -0.20 -0.28
C MET A 88 -18.49 -1.41 -0.12
N THR A 89 -17.27 -1.19 0.39
CA THR A 89 -16.26 -2.25 0.50
C THR A 89 -16.26 -2.96 1.85
N GLY A 90 -16.91 -2.38 2.88
CA GLY A 90 -16.82 -2.88 4.25
C GLY A 90 -15.42 -2.72 4.87
N HIS A 91 -14.54 -1.94 4.23
CA HIS A 91 -13.16 -1.74 4.66
C HIS A 91 -12.86 -0.25 4.83
N ASN A 92 -12.34 0.11 6.00
CA ASN A 92 -12.00 1.50 6.30
C ASN A 92 -10.51 1.76 6.05
N PHE A 93 -10.23 2.65 5.09
CA PHE A 93 -8.88 3.17 4.81
C PHE A 93 -8.74 4.53 5.50
N THR A 94 -8.90 4.55 6.84
CA THR A 94 -9.10 5.77 7.65
C THR A 94 -8.03 6.83 7.42
N SER A 95 -6.81 6.43 7.03
CA SER A 95 -5.72 7.35 6.67
C SER A 95 -6.11 8.36 5.56
N TRP A 96 -7.09 8.05 4.71
CA TRP A 96 -7.56 8.92 3.63
C TRP A 96 -8.57 9.99 4.07
N LEU A 97 -9.00 9.97 5.34
CA LEU A 97 -9.89 11.00 5.90
C LEU A 97 -9.13 12.06 6.70
N ARG A 98 -7.79 11.99 6.68
CA ARG A 98 -6.90 12.99 7.27
C ARG A 98 -6.77 14.21 6.39
#